data_AF-B2C436-F1
#
_entry.id   AF-B2C436-F1
#
_cell.length_a   1.000
_cell.length_b   1.000
_cell.length_c   1.000
_cell.angle_alpha   90.00
_cell.angle_beta   90.00
_cell.angle_gamma   90.00
#
_symmetry.space_group_name_H-M   'P 1'
#
loop_
_entity.id
_entity.type
_entity.pdbx_description
1 polymer ?
#
loop_
_entity_poly.entity_id
_entity_poly.type
_entity_poly.pdbx_seq_one_letter_code
_entity_poly.pdbx_strand_id
1 'polypeptide(L)'
;SRLIGSPPGYIGYSEGGQLTEQVYKKPNSVILFDEIEKAHPDIYNIMLQILDEGRLTDTTGKLIDFTNTIILFTSNLGCPKNYDKYLQNKNYLSDIDLKDIEKNIHININNYFKPELLNRLTNILVFNPLNINNLLLICNKFINELKLKLYLNKFNIIMYINNNIKYILTKL
;
A
#
# COMPACT_ATOMS: atom_id res chain seq x y z
N SER A 1 -2.19 9.83 18.84
CA SER A 1 -2.70 11.22 18.84
C SER A 1 -2.81 11.88 17.47
N ARG A 2 -2.00 11.55 16.44
CA ARG A 2 -2.08 12.25 15.15
C ARG A 2 -3.33 11.94 14.30
N LEU A 3 -3.81 10.70 14.31
CA LEU A 3 -4.89 10.24 13.42
C LEU A 3 -6.29 10.71 13.84
N ILE A 4 -6.60 10.73 15.15
CA ILE A 4 -7.92 11.06 15.72
C ILE A 4 -7.92 12.33 16.60
N GLY A 5 -6.75 12.96 16.76
CA GLY A 5 -6.55 14.13 17.61
C GLY A 5 -5.97 13.77 18.99
N SER A 6 -5.61 14.79 19.75
CA SER A 6 -5.16 14.67 21.13
C SER A 6 -6.35 14.73 22.10
N PRO A 7 -6.33 14.01 23.23
CA PRO A 7 -7.41 14.08 24.23
C PRO A 7 -7.49 15.47 24.92
N PRO A 8 -8.63 15.79 25.59
CA PRO A 8 -8.81 17.04 26.32
C PRO A 8 -7.66 17.32 27.29
N GLY A 9 -7.04 18.50 27.18
CA GLY A 9 -5.93 18.94 28.04
C GLY A 9 -4.52 18.78 27.46
N TYR A 10 -4.37 18.27 26.24
CA TYR A 10 -3.08 18.17 25.53
C TYR A 10 -2.94 19.19 24.39
N ILE A 11 -1.70 19.59 24.06
CA ILE A 11 -1.40 20.45 22.90
C ILE A 11 -1.90 19.75 21.63
N GLY A 12 -2.73 20.43 20.83
CA GLY A 12 -3.39 19.87 19.64
C GLY A 12 -4.82 19.34 19.87
N TYR A 13 -5.43 19.57 21.04
CA TYR A 13 -6.82 19.18 21.34
C TYR A 13 -7.87 19.82 20.43
N SER A 14 -7.64 21.06 19.97
CA SER A 14 -8.59 21.79 19.11
C SER A 14 -8.43 21.47 17.61
N GLU A 15 -7.40 20.71 17.24
CA GLU A 15 -7.24 20.20 15.87
C GLU A 15 -7.83 18.79 15.82
N GLY A 16 -8.92 18.62 15.07
CA GLY A 16 -9.44 17.28 14.77
C GLY A 16 -8.34 16.39 14.20
N GLY A 17 -8.48 15.08 14.36
CA GLY A 17 -7.49 14.12 13.87
C GLY A 17 -7.20 14.29 12.38
N GLN A 18 -5.93 14.07 11.99
CA GLN A 18 -5.50 14.22 10.61
C GLN A 18 -6.31 13.33 9.65
N LEU A 19 -6.72 12.14 10.11
CA LEU A 19 -7.57 11.23 9.34
C LEU A 19 -9.02 11.71 9.33
N THR A 20 -9.57 11.99 10.52
CA THR A 20 -10.98 12.33 10.70
C THR A 20 -11.35 13.63 9.99
N GLU A 21 -10.49 14.64 10.01
CA GLU A 21 -10.70 15.90 9.28
C GLU A 21 -10.62 15.74 7.75
N GLN A 22 -9.73 14.88 7.24
CA GLN A 22 -9.61 14.66 5.81
C GLN A 22 -10.86 13.96 5.25
N VAL A 23 -11.32 12.92 5.95
CA VAL A 23 -12.54 12.18 5.56
C VAL A 23 -13.78 13.05 5.73
N TYR A 24 -13.86 13.85 6.80
CA TYR A 24 -14.95 14.81 6.96
C TYR A 24 -15.06 15.79 5.79
N LYS A 25 -13.93 16.33 5.33
CA LYS A 25 -13.88 17.28 4.19
C LYS A 25 -14.13 16.59 2.84
N LYS A 26 -13.74 15.33 2.71
CA LYS A 26 -13.81 14.54 1.47
C LYS A 26 -14.25 13.10 1.78
N PRO A 27 -15.55 12.85 1.99
CA PRO A 27 -16.05 11.54 2.41
C PRO A 27 -15.89 10.45 1.33
N ASN A 28 -15.90 10.84 0.06
CA ASN A 28 -15.60 9.95 -1.06
C ASN A 28 -14.07 9.93 -1.29
N SER A 29 -13.36 9.11 -0.52
CA SER A 29 -11.89 9.07 -0.57
C SER A 29 -11.36 7.64 -0.61
N VAL A 30 -10.08 7.53 -1.01
CA VAL A 30 -9.30 6.31 -0.86
C VAL A 30 -8.26 6.57 0.21
N ILE A 31 -8.26 5.77 1.27
CA ILE A 31 -7.29 5.85 2.36
C ILE A 31 -6.32 4.68 2.22
N LEU A 32 -5.02 4.99 2.24
CA LEU A 32 -3.95 4.00 2.20
C LEU A 32 -3.25 3.96 3.57
N PHE A 33 -3.25 2.78 4.18
CA PHE A 33 -2.43 2.46 5.34
C PHE A 33 -1.26 1.61 4.89
N ASP A 34 -0.08 2.22 4.88
CA ASP A 34 1.14 1.57 4.44
C ASP A 34 1.80 0.77 5.57
N GLU A 35 2.29 -0.43 5.26
CA GLU A 35 2.99 -1.34 6.17
C GLU A 35 2.28 -1.51 7.52
N ILE A 36 1.01 -1.95 7.49
CA ILE A 36 0.14 -2.01 8.66
C ILE A 36 0.72 -2.88 9.80
N GLU A 37 1.60 -3.84 9.48
CA GLU A 37 2.32 -4.65 10.48
C GLU A 37 3.31 -3.87 11.35
N LYS A 38 3.66 -2.63 10.97
CA LYS A 38 4.50 -1.73 11.78
C LYS A 38 3.68 -0.78 12.64
N ALA A 39 2.35 -0.77 12.47
CA ALA A 39 1.48 0.13 13.21
C ALA A 39 1.41 -0.23 14.70
N HIS A 40 1.27 0.80 15.54
CA HIS A 40 1.07 0.61 16.98
C HIS A 40 -0.26 -0.11 17.27
N PRO A 41 -0.34 -0.96 18.31
CA PRO A 41 -1.57 -1.66 18.70
C PRO A 41 -2.84 -0.81 18.73
N ASP A 42 -2.75 0.44 19.16
CA ASP A 42 -3.89 1.37 19.22
C ASP A 42 -4.53 1.66 17.85
N ILE A 43 -3.76 1.55 16.77
CA ILE A 43 -4.28 1.73 15.40
C ILE A 43 -5.28 0.62 15.06
N TYR A 44 -5.06 -0.61 15.53
CA TYR A 44 -5.96 -1.72 15.25
C TYR A 44 -7.35 -1.49 15.81
N ASN A 45 -7.47 -0.96 17.04
CA ASN A 45 -8.77 -0.71 17.65
C ASN A 45 -9.57 0.34 16.85
N ILE A 46 -8.89 1.38 16.38
CA ILE A 46 -9.49 2.40 15.52
C ILE A 46 -9.92 1.79 14.19
N MET A 47 -9.09 0.94 13.58
CA MET A 47 -9.42 0.28 12.32
C MET A 47 -10.61 -0.67 12.47
N LEU A 48 -10.67 -1.46 13.54
CA LEU A 48 -11.82 -2.32 13.82
C LEU A 48 -13.10 -1.51 13.94
N GLN A 49 -13.08 -0.38 14.64
CA GLN A 49 -14.25 0.50 14.74
C GLN A 49 -14.70 1.01 13.35
N ILE A 50 -13.76 1.49 12.54
CA ILE A 50 -14.08 1.99 11.19
C ILE A 50 -14.63 0.87 10.31
N LEU A 51 -14.00 -0.32 10.33
CA LEU A 51 -14.39 -1.44 9.48
C LEU A 51 -15.72 -2.10 9.92
N ASP A 52 -16.06 -2.02 11.21
CA ASP A 52 -17.31 -2.58 11.74
C ASP A 52 -18.48 -1.61 11.60
N GLU A 53 -18.31 -0.35 12.03
CA GLU A 53 -19.40 0.62 12.13
C GLU A 53 -19.48 1.55 10.91
N GLY A 54 -18.45 1.55 10.06
CA GLY A 54 -18.31 2.54 8.99
C GLY A 54 -18.17 3.97 9.51
N ARG A 55 -17.85 4.15 10.79
CA ARG A 55 -17.83 5.44 11.48
C ARG A 55 -16.72 5.51 12.51
N LEU A 56 -16.30 6.72 12.83
CA LEU A 56 -15.33 6.97 13.89
C LEU A 56 -15.65 8.28 14.60
N THR A 57 -15.67 8.23 15.93
CA THR A 57 -15.79 9.44 16.75
C THR A 57 -14.40 9.94 17.09
N ASP A 58 -14.11 11.19 16.75
CA ASP A 58 -12.84 11.81 17.10
C ASP A 58 -12.79 12.27 18.57
N THR A 59 -11.62 12.75 19.01
CA THR A 59 -11.41 13.23 20.38
C THR A 59 -12.20 14.50 20.74
N THR A 60 -12.77 15.20 19.76
CA THR A 60 -13.65 16.34 19.95
C THR A 60 -15.12 15.94 20.10
N GLY A 61 -15.43 14.64 19.93
CA GLY A 61 -16.79 14.09 19.97
C GLY A 61 -17.51 14.14 18.62
N LYS A 62 -16.80 14.51 17.54
CA LYS A 62 -17.37 14.59 16.19
C LYS A 62 -17.40 13.20 15.56
N LEU A 63 -18.59 12.80 15.09
CA LEU A 63 -18.80 11.54 14.38
C LEU A 63 -18.47 11.72 12.90
N ILE A 64 -17.53 10.92 12.39
CA ILE A 64 -17.12 10.91 10.98
C ILE A 64 -17.62 9.64 10.30
N ASP A 65 -18.15 9.79 9.09
CA ASP A 65 -18.69 8.71 8.27
C ASP A 65 -17.65 8.24 7.23
N PHE A 66 -17.35 6.94 7.25
CA PHE A 66 -16.41 6.24 6.36
C PHE A 66 -17.14 5.31 5.37
N THR A 67 -18.47 5.28 5.34
CA THR A 67 -19.26 4.37 4.48
C THR A 67 -18.96 4.54 2.98
N ASN A 68 -18.58 5.73 2.55
CA ASN A 68 -18.18 6.04 1.16
C ASN A 68 -16.66 6.06 0.93
N THR A 69 -15.89 5.45 1.83
CA THR A 69 -14.43 5.46 1.78
C THR A 69 -13.88 4.07 1.46
N ILE A 70 -12.96 4.00 0.50
CA ILE A 70 -12.22 2.76 0.21
C ILE A 70 -10.97 2.77 1.08
N ILE A 71 -10.80 1.72 1.89
CA ILE A 71 -9.63 1.56 2.75
C ILE A 71 -8.72 0.47 2.15
N LEU A 72 -7.48 0.83 1.90
CA LEU A 72 -6.44 -0.06 1.41
C LEU A 72 -5.36 -0.21 2.47
N PHE A 73 -5.05 -1.46 2.82
CA PHE A 73 -3.89 -1.80 3.64
C PHE A 73 -2.80 -2.39 2.75
N THR A 74 -1.56 -2.02 3.00
CA THR A 74 -0.39 -2.73 2.46
C THR A 74 0.32 -3.46 3.59
N SER A 75 0.96 -4.57 3.25
CA SER A 75 1.80 -5.32 4.18
C SER A 75 2.91 -6.03 3.44
N ASN A 76 4.08 -6.12 4.07
CA ASN A 76 5.21 -6.90 3.58
C ASN A 76 5.33 -8.26 4.30
N LEU A 77 4.32 -8.66 5.08
CA LEU A 77 4.35 -9.92 5.83
C LEU A 77 4.40 -11.15 4.92
N GLY A 78 5.33 -12.05 5.24
CA GLY A 78 5.53 -13.29 4.49
C GLY A 78 6.14 -13.11 3.10
N CYS A 79 6.38 -11.88 2.66
CA CYS A 79 7.07 -11.62 1.39
C CYS A 79 8.52 -12.12 1.46
N PRO A 80 8.96 -12.96 0.52
CA PRO A 80 10.34 -13.43 0.49
C PRO A 80 11.31 -12.26 0.21
N LYS A 81 12.41 -12.18 0.97
CA LYS A 81 13.46 -11.16 0.77
C LYS A 81 14.19 -11.33 -0.56
N ASN A 82 14.36 -12.57 -0.99
CA ASN A 82 14.92 -12.96 -2.28
C ASN A 82 14.17 -14.18 -2.81
N TYR A 83 14.26 -14.40 -4.12
CA TYR A 83 13.64 -15.54 -4.79
C TYR A 83 14.63 -16.66 -5.07
N ASP A 84 15.84 -16.61 -4.48
CA ASP A 84 16.94 -17.54 -4.78
C ASP A 84 16.51 -19.00 -4.59
N LYS A 85 15.77 -19.31 -3.52
CA LYS A 85 15.18 -20.64 -3.26
C LYS A 85 14.32 -21.13 -4.42
N TYR A 86 13.54 -20.22 -5.01
CA TYR A 86 12.61 -20.52 -6.09
C TYR A 86 13.27 -20.43 -7.47
N LEU A 87 14.45 -19.82 -7.61
CA LEU A 87 15.16 -19.68 -8.88
C LEU A 87 16.33 -20.67 -9.00
N GLN A 88 16.48 -21.61 -8.07
CA GLN A 88 17.48 -22.67 -8.19
C GLN A 88 17.25 -23.45 -9.50
N ASN A 89 18.25 -23.41 -10.39
CA ASN A 89 18.26 -24.06 -11.69
C ASN A 89 17.21 -23.55 -12.70
N LYS A 90 16.59 -22.39 -12.47
CA LYS A 90 15.66 -21.75 -13.42
C LYS A 90 15.68 -20.23 -13.35
N ASN A 91 15.43 -19.58 -14.49
CA ASN A 91 15.42 -18.12 -14.60
C ASN A 91 14.01 -17.50 -14.49
N TYR A 92 13.02 -18.26 -14.05
CA TYR A 92 11.62 -17.82 -13.93
C TYR A 92 10.92 -18.50 -12.76
N LEU A 93 9.89 -17.84 -12.24
CA LEU A 93 8.98 -18.40 -11.24
C LEU A 93 7.85 -19.12 -11.96
N SER A 94 7.67 -20.41 -11.67
CA SER A 94 6.56 -21.20 -12.18
C SER A 94 5.30 -20.96 -11.36
N ASP A 95 4.14 -21.35 -11.90
CA ASP A 95 2.86 -21.25 -11.18
C ASP A 95 2.86 -22.00 -9.85
N ILE A 96 3.67 -23.05 -9.73
CA ILE A 96 3.83 -23.82 -8.50
C ILE A 96 4.59 -22.99 -7.45
N ASP A 97 5.65 -22.27 -7.84
CA ASP A 97 6.38 -21.40 -6.92
C ASP A 97 5.52 -20.24 -6.44
N LEU A 98 4.77 -19.61 -7.35
CA LEU A 98 3.89 -18.50 -7.03
C LEU A 98 2.82 -18.91 -6.00
N LYS A 99 2.23 -20.10 -6.16
CA LYS A 99 1.29 -20.67 -5.19
C LYS A 99 1.92 -20.97 -3.84
N ASP A 100 3.18 -21.44 -3.81
CA ASP A 100 3.89 -21.66 -2.54
C ASP A 100 4.17 -20.34 -1.81
N ILE A 101 4.59 -19.30 -2.54
CA ILE A 101 4.80 -17.96 -2.01
C ILE A 101 3.49 -17.38 -1.46
N GLU A 102 2.41 -17.45 -2.23
CA GLU A 102 1.08 -16.99 -1.83
C GLU A 102 0.62 -17.70 -0.54
N LYS A 103 0.77 -19.03 -0.49
CA LYS A 103 0.45 -19.81 0.71
C LYS A 103 1.26 -19.37 1.93
N ASN A 104 2.55 -19.12 1.76
CA ASN A 104 3.43 -18.65 2.83
C ASN A 104 2.99 -17.26 3.33
N ILE A 105 2.64 -16.34 2.41
CA ILE A 105 2.10 -15.02 2.77
C ILE A 105 0.82 -15.17 3.59
N HIS A 106 -0.14 -15.99 3.15
CA HIS A 106 -1.37 -16.22 3.90
C HIS A 106 -1.13 -16.80 5.30
N ILE A 107 -0.19 -17.73 5.46
CA ILE A 107 0.17 -18.28 6.77
C ILE A 107 0.71 -17.17 7.69
N ASN A 108 1.61 -16.31 7.19
CA ASN A 108 2.16 -15.23 7.99
C ASN A 108 1.12 -14.17 8.35
N ILE A 109 0.23 -13.82 7.42
CA ILE A 109 -0.90 -12.91 7.66
C ILE A 109 -1.79 -13.47 8.78
N ASN A 110 -2.19 -14.74 8.71
CA ASN A 110 -3.06 -15.39 9.70
C ASN A 110 -2.39 -15.53 11.08
N ASN A 111 -1.07 -15.70 11.12
CA ASN A 111 -0.34 -15.80 12.39
C ASN A 111 -0.11 -14.44 13.04
N TYR A 112 0.05 -13.38 12.24
CA TYR A 112 0.38 -12.05 12.74
C TYR A 112 -0.87 -11.23 13.08
N PHE A 113 -1.83 -11.15 12.14
CA PHE A 113 -3.05 -10.37 12.37
C PHE A 113 -4.09 -11.21 13.11
N LYS A 114 -4.80 -10.55 14.03
CA LYS A 114 -5.88 -11.21 14.74
C LYS A 114 -7.05 -11.51 13.79
N PRO A 115 -7.77 -12.62 14.01
CA PRO A 115 -8.93 -12.97 13.19
C PRO A 115 -10.00 -11.86 13.14
N GLU A 116 -10.14 -11.04 14.20
CA GLU A 116 -11.13 -9.96 14.19
C GLU A 116 -10.87 -8.96 13.06
N LEU A 117 -9.62 -8.63 12.77
CA LEU A 117 -9.29 -7.72 11.67
C LEU A 117 -9.50 -8.41 10.31
N LEU A 118 -8.99 -9.64 10.17
CA LEU A 118 -9.02 -10.37 8.91
C LEU A 118 -10.44 -10.64 8.43
N ASN A 119 -11.35 -10.96 9.35
CA ASN A 119 -12.76 -11.21 9.04
C ASN A 119 -13.54 -9.97 8.58
N ARG A 120 -12.96 -8.76 8.73
CA ARG A 120 -13.55 -7.50 8.27
C ARG A 120 -13.00 -7.02 6.94
N LEU A 121 -11.88 -7.58 6.50
CA LEU A 121 -11.33 -7.29 5.18
C LEU A 121 -12.21 -7.94 4.13
N THR A 122 -12.62 -7.16 3.13
CA THR A 122 -13.42 -7.68 2.01
C THR A 122 -12.62 -8.69 1.19
N ASN A 123 -11.38 -8.34 0.84
CA ASN A 123 -10.47 -9.16 0.06
C ASN A 123 -9.02 -8.93 0.50
N ILE A 124 -8.22 -9.99 0.42
CA ILE A 124 -6.76 -9.92 0.54
C ILE A 124 -6.18 -10.20 -0.84
N LEU A 125 -5.40 -9.26 -1.37
CA LEU A 125 -4.79 -9.36 -2.69
C LEU A 125 -3.28 -9.59 -2.54
N VAL A 126 -2.78 -10.71 -3.07
CA VAL A 126 -1.35 -11.02 -3.10
C VAL A 126 -0.77 -10.54 -4.42
N PHE A 127 0.26 -9.70 -4.36
CA PHE A 127 0.94 -9.19 -5.54
C PHE A 127 1.98 -10.18 -6.03
N ASN A 128 1.93 -10.50 -7.33
CA ASN A 128 2.96 -11.31 -7.97
C ASN A 128 4.27 -10.53 -8.09
N PRO A 129 5.43 -11.19 -7.95
CA PRO A 129 6.72 -10.58 -8.22
C PRO A 129 6.82 -10.06 -9.66
N LEU A 130 7.55 -8.95 -9.82
CA LEU A 130 7.78 -8.36 -11.13
C LEU A 130 8.76 -9.22 -11.93
N ASN A 131 8.34 -9.67 -13.11
CA ASN A 131 9.23 -10.30 -14.07
C ASN A 131 9.92 -9.24 -14.95
N ILE A 132 10.91 -9.68 -15.74
CA ILE A 132 11.69 -8.79 -16.61
C ILE A 132 10.83 -8.03 -17.64
N ASN A 133 9.76 -8.66 -18.14
CA ASN A 133 8.84 -8.02 -19.09
C ASN A 133 8.05 -6.90 -18.40
N ASN A 134 7.58 -7.13 -17.17
CA ASN A 134 6.89 -6.13 -16.37
C ASN A 134 7.83 -4.95 -16.05
N LEU A 135 9.08 -5.24 -15.68
CA LEU A 135 10.10 -4.22 -15.41
C LEU A 135 10.41 -3.38 -16.66
N LEU A 136 10.48 -4.00 -17.84
CA LEU A 136 10.66 -3.27 -19.11
C LEU A 136 9.48 -2.34 -19.40
N LEU A 137 8.24 -2.77 -19.15
CA LEU A 137 7.06 -1.92 -19.30
C LEU A 137 7.09 -0.73 -18.33
N ILE A 138 7.47 -0.98 -17.07
CA ILE A 138 7.61 0.07 -16.04
C ILE A 138 8.71 1.06 -16.44
N CYS A 139 9.87 0.57 -16.89
CA CYS A 139 10.97 1.40 -17.38
C CYS A 139 10.51 2.30 -18.54
N ASN A 140 9.79 1.72 -19.52
CA ASN A 140 9.24 2.48 -20.64
C ASN A 140 8.24 3.56 -20.19
N LYS A 141 7.37 3.24 -19.21
CA LYS A 141 6.44 4.21 -18.63
C LYS A 141 7.19 5.42 -18.06
N PHE A 142 8.20 5.20 -17.22
CA PHE A 142 8.99 6.28 -16.62
C PHE A 142 9.76 7.11 -17.66
N ILE A 143 10.32 6.46 -18.69
CA ILE A 143 10.98 7.17 -19.80
C ILE A 143 9.98 8.08 -20.52
N ASN A 144 8.77 7.61 -20.77
CA ASN A 144 7.74 8.41 -21.44
C ASN A 144 7.25 9.58 -20.58
N GLU A 145 7.06 9.37 -19.27
CA GLU A 145 6.74 10.45 -18.33
C GLU A 145 7.83 11.52 -18.30
N LEU A 146 9.10 11.11 -18.34
CA LEU A 146 10.23 12.03 -18.38
C LEU A 146 10.27 12.83 -19.68
N LYS A 147 10.07 12.17 -20.83
CA LYS A 147 9.95 12.86 -22.14
C LYS A 147 8.84 13.90 -22.13
N LEU A 148 7.68 13.55 -21.58
CA LEU A 148 6.54 14.45 -21.47
C LEU A 148 6.86 15.66 -20.59
N LYS A 149 7.52 15.45 -19.44
CA LYS A 149 7.99 16.55 -18.57
C LYS A 149 8.99 17.47 -19.28
N LEU A 150 9.94 16.92 -20.05
CA LEU A 150 10.89 17.74 -20.82
C LEU A 150 10.19 18.60 -21.87
N TYR A 151 9.24 18.01 -22.60
CA TYR A 151 8.43 18.71 -23.59
C TYR A 151 7.61 19.85 -22.96
N LEU A 152 6.91 19.59 -21.85
CA LEU A 152 6.12 20.60 -21.15
C LEU A 152 6.97 21.77 -20.64
N ASN A 153 8.20 21.49 -20.21
CA ASN A 153 9.16 22.50 -19.78
C ASN A 153 9.90 23.19 -20.94
N LYS A 154 9.52 22.93 -22.20
CA LYS A 154 10.10 23.51 -23.42
C LYS A 154 11.59 23.24 -23.60
N PHE A 155 12.10 22.16 -23.00
CA PHE A 155 13.44 21.68 -23.33
C PHE A 155 13.36 20.92 -24.65
N ASN A 156 14.06 21.42 -25.68
CA ASN A 156 14.07 20.80 -27.01
C ASN A 156 15.05 19.62 -27.06
N ILE A 157 14.87 18.64 -26.16
CA ILE A 157 15.73 17.47 -26.02
C ILE A 157 14.99 16.25 -26.56
N ILE A 158 15.53 15.64 -27.61
CA ILE A 158 15.02 14.38 -28.14
C ILE A 158 15.80 13.24 -27.49
N MET A 159 15.11 12.44 -26.69
CA MET A 159 15.72 11.33 -25.95
C MET A 159 15.48 9.99 -26.66
N TYR A 160 16.58 9.37 -27.08
CA TYR A 160 16.59 7.99 -27.60
C TYR A 160 17.28 7.08 -26.60
N ILE A 161 16.58 6.03 -26.16
CA ILE A 161 17.15 5.03 -25.24
C ILE A 161 17.14 3.69 -25.96
N ASN A 162 18.34 3.14 -26.16
CA ASN A 162 18.54 1.83 -26.76
C ASN A 162 17.89 0.74 -25.88
N ASN A 163 17.22 -0.23 -26.51
CA ASN A 163 16.59 -1.36 -25.82
C ASN A 163 17.57 -2.18 -24.98
N ASN A 164 18.84 -2.30 -25.39
CA ASN A 164 19.87 -2.99 -24.60
C ASN A 164 20.13 -2.28 -23.26
N ILE A 165 20.11 -0.95 -23.26
CA ILE A 165 20.26 -0.15 -22.03
C ILE A 165 19.03 -0.36 -21.13
N LYS A 166 17.82 -0.42 -21.70
CA LYS A 166 16.61 -0.71 -20.92
C LYS A 166 16.70 -2.07 -20.23
N TYR A 167 17.20 -3.08 -20.93
CA TYR A 167 17.37 -4.42 -20.37
C TYR A 167 18.40 -4.44 -19.23
N ILE A 168 19.49 -3.68 -19.35
CA ILE A 168 20.47 -3.50 -18.28
C ILE A 168 19.84 -2.79 -17.07
N LEU A 169 19.10 -1.70 -17.32
CA LEU A 169 18.41 -0.94 -16.26
C LEU A 169 17.38 -1.78 -15.50
N THR A 170 16.77 -2.78 -16.15
CA THR A 170 15.81 -3.68 -15.51
C THR A 170 16.44 -4.86 -14.78
N LYS A 171 17.77 -5.05 -14.90
CA LYS A 171 18.51 -6.11 -14.20
C LYS A 171 19.31 -5.62 -12.99
N LEU A 172 19.52 -4.30 -12.89
CA LEU A 172 20.11 -3.63 -11.72
C LEU A 172 19.11 -3.62 -10.56
#